data_AF-A0A9K3PJM1-F1
#
_entry.id   AF-A0A9K3PJM1-F1
#
_cell.length_a   1.000
_cell.length_b   1.000
_cell.length_c   1.000
_cell.angle_alpha   90.00
_cell.angle_beta   90.00
_cell.angle_gamma   90.00
#
_symmetry.space_group_name_H-M   'P 1'
#
loop_
_entity.id
_entity.type
_entity.pdbx_description
1 polymer ?
#
loop_
_entity_poly.entity_id
_entity_poly.type
_entity_poly.pdbx_seq_one_letter_code
_entity_poly.pdbx_strand_id
1 'polypeptide(L)'
;MRCCRAGRKRTPLLFNKQAFICLGLALATAIITSQKLGKSPVAVQMEKTVVGDFSKSGGTARFEEIPAEGQSRNEILRYKALLVEKDSSPHTPSSPLTTADWIRLMITNKDGIAQEMTRLLYDAPFASFRFETPGVSVETVHSQPFEFVLVNDPHLGKFAAQEDPDTFADHLQCANSGGQGGKNSPGPAACAFGNLGGDAILIAPRNWEEPSSKANYHGHLANFIRGASILQILETWELVASTLHDQLLGDSPKRQSSKPLWFSTAGDGVAWLHFRLDSRPKYYHYDPYRAFPKR
;
A
#
# COMPACT_ATOMS: atom_id res chain seq x y z
N MET A 1 23.69 5.34 -66.03
CA MET A 1 24.72 5.86 -66.97
C MET A 1 25.79 6.63 -66.18
N ARG A 2 26.77 7.25 -66.87
CA ARG A 2 27.91 8.09 -66.36
C ARG A 2 27.42 9.33 -65.54
N CYS A 3 28.16 10.09 -64.72
CA CYS A 3 29.49 10.09 -64.02
C CYS A 3 29.58 11.42 -63.17
N CYS A 4 30.51 11.77 -62.26
CA CYS A 4 31.63 11.10 -61.57
C CYS A 4 32.11 11.87 -60.29
N ARG A 5 32.75 11.16 -59.35
CA ARG A 5 33.88 11.53 -58.43
C ARG A 5 34.15 12.99 -57.95
N ALA A 6 34.24 13.19 -56.62
CA ALA A 6 35.39 13.69 -55.81
C ALA A 6 34.94 14.14 -54.39
N GLY A 7 35.74 14.17 -53.30
CA GLY A 7 37.05 13.54 -53.03
C GLY A 7 37.90 14.22 -51.90
N ARG A 8 38.21 13.50 -50.80
CA ARG A 8 39.14 13.85 -49.67
C ARG A 8 38.63 14.96 -48.69
N LYS A 9 39.11 15.13 -47.45
CA LYS A 9 40.21 14.51 -46.64
C LYS A 9 39.89 14.53 -45.12
N ARG A 10 40.69 13.85 -44.26
CA ARG A 10 40.59 13.85 -42.77
C ARG A 10 41.59 14.82 -42.12
N THR A 11 41.26 15.37 -40.93
CA THR A 11 42.09 15.33 -39.67
C THR A 11 41.30 15.85 -38.46
N PRO A 12 41.65 15.49 -37.20
CA PRO A 12 40.95 15.91 -35.97
C PRO A 12 41.59 17.13 -35.28
N LEU A 13 40.89 17.69 -34.28
CA LEU A 13 41.41 18.71 -33.35
C LEU A 13 41.67 18.13 -31.95
N LEU A 14 42.75 18.59 -31.32
CA LEU A 14 43.17 18.24 -29.96
C LEU A 14 42.88 19.40 -28.99
N PHE A 15 42.28 19.11 -27.84
CA PHE A 15 42.42 19.87 -26.59
C PHE A 15 42.45 18.85 -25.45
N ASN A 16 43.62 18.46 -24.92
CA ASN A 16 44.55 19.17 -24.02
C ASN A 16 44.24 18.87 -22.53
N LYS A 17 45.28 18.72 -21.70
CA LYS A 17 45.21 18.23 -20.31
C LYS A 17 45.76 19.28 -19.32
N GLN A 18 45.57 18.98 -18.02
CA GLN A 18 46.26 19.53 -16.85
C GLN A 18 45.95 20.98 -16.45
N ALA A 19 45.30 21.12 -15.29
CA ALA A 19 45.41 22.29 -14.40
C ALA A 19 44.96 21.92 -12.97
N PHE A 20 45.91 21.88 -12.01
CA PHE A 20 45.76 22.17 -10.56
C PHE A 20 44.69 21.38 -9.71
N ILE A 21 44.76 21.27 -8.38
CA ILE A 21 45.56 21.91 -7.32
C ILE A 21 45.94 20.86 -6.22
N CYS A 22 46.88 21.18 -5.33
CA CYS A 22 47.25 20.39 -4.13
C CYS A 22 47.07 21.22 -2.84
N LEU A 23 47.14 20.56 -1.66
CA LEU A 23 46.93 21.09 -0.29
C LEU A 23 45.45 21.43 0.04
N GLY A 24 45.03 21.47 1.31
CA GLY A 24 45.76 21.17 2.55
C GLY A 24 44.94 21.36 3.85
N LEU A 25 45.56 21.03 4.98
CA LEU A 25 45.07 20.97 6.37
C LEU A 25 44.08 22.07 6.88
N ALA A 26 42.99 21.59 7.50
CA ALA A 26 42.62 21.72 8.93
C ALA A 26 42.28 23.08 9.61
N LEU A 27 41.49 22.96 10.70
CA LEU A 27 41.08 23.97 11.71
C LEU A 27 40.23 25.16 11.19
N ALA A 28 39.60 25.99 12.04
CA ALA A 28 38.79 25.73 13.25
C ALA A 28 38.08 27.02 13.70
N THR A 29 36.95 26.89 14.41
CA THR A 29 36.34 27.85 15.35
C THR A 29 36.24 29.34 14.96
N ALA A 30 35.01 29.81 14.72
CA ALA A 30 34.65 31.21 14.90
C ALA A 30 33.27 31.35 15.57
N ILE A 31 33.22 32.00 16.73
CA ILE A 31 31.99 32.41 17.42
C ILE A 31 31.97 33.94 17.41
N ILE A 32 30.84 34.57 17.05
CA ILE A 32 30.45 35.86 17.61
C ILE A 32 28.92 36.06 17.54
N THR A 33 28.40 36.38 18.72
CA THR A 33 27.12 36.92 19.13
C THR A 33 26.40 37.88 18.16
N SER A 34 25.07 37.77 18.11
CA SER A 34 24.18 38.95 18.01
C SER A 34 22.99 38.78 18.96
N GLN A 35 22.30 39.87 19.31
CA GLN A 35 21.44 39.95 20.49
C GLN A 35 19.92 39.95 20.22
N LYS A 36 19.19 39.40 21.21
CA LYS A 36 17.82 39.74 21.65
C LYS A 36 16.89 40.48 20.67
N LEU A 37 15.81 39.79 20.28
CA LEU A 37 14.47 40.39 20.31
C LEU A 37 13.53 39.41 21.02
N GLY A 38 12.80 39.90 22.02
CA GLY A 38 12.04 39.05 22.95
C GLY A 38 10.59 38.84 22.54
N LYS A 39 10.15 37.58 22.53
CA LYS A 39 8.75 37.16 22.71
C LYS A 39 8.75 35.91 23.58
N SER A 40 7.92 35.89 24.63
CA SER A 40 7.74 34.69 25.46
C SER A 40 6.75 33.75 24.77
N PRO A 41 7.14 32.52 24.41
CA PRO A 41 6.18 31.50 24.00
C PRO A 41 5.49 30.94 25.25
N VAL A 42 4.16 31.05 25.32
CA VAL A 42 3.39 30.28 26.30
C VAL A 42 3.64 28.81 26.01
N ALA A 43 4.20 28.08 26.99
CA ALA A 43 4.52 26.67 26.85
C ALA A 43 3.22 25.85 26.86
N VAL A 44 2.63 25.66 25.68
CA VAL A 44 1.62 24.62 25.46
C VAL A 44 2.30 23.28 25.71
N GLN A 45 2.04 22.68 26.87
CA GLN A 45 2.44 21.30 27.15
C GLN A 45 1.63 20.39 26.22
N MET A 46 2.20 20.08 25.06
CA MET A 46 1.73 18.93 24.27
C MET A 46 2.02 17.68 25.09
N GLU A 47 0.97 17.15 25.69
CA GLU A 47 0.97 15.87 26.37
C GLU A 47 1.43 14.80 25.37
N LYS A 48 2.64 14.27 25.56
CA LYS A 48 3.17 13.19 24.74
C LYS A 48 2.42 11.91 25.08
N THR A 49 1.27 11.70 24.43
CA THR A 49 0.63 10.38 24.33
C THR A 49 1.70 9.38 23.90
N VAL A 50 1.91 8.35 24.72
CA VAL A 50 3.04 7.42 24.54
C VAL A 50 2.71 6.45 23.41
N VAL A 51 2.92 6.91 22.17
CA VAL A 51 2.96 6.04 20.99
C VAL A 51 4.17 5.12 21.15
N GLY A 52 3.89 3.86 21.49
CA GLY A 52 4.92 2.85 21.70
C GLY A 52 5.83 2.70 20.49
N ASP A 53 7.13 2.60 20.72
CA ASP A 53 8.10 2.34 19.66
C ASP A 53 8.10 0.86 19.25
N PHE A 54 7.00 0.43 18.61
CA PHE A 54 6.79 -0.94 18.12
C PHE A 54 7.87 -1.44 17.15
N SER A 55 8.79 -0.59 16.67
CA SER A 55 9.99 -1.05 15.94
C SER A 55 10.89 -1.96 16.80
N LYS A 56 10.78 -1.87 18.14
CA LYS A 56 11.60 -2.62 19.10
C LYS A 56 10.93 -3.86 19.68
N SER A 57 9.60 -3.97 19.66
CA SER A 57 8.89 -5.11 20.25
C SER A 57 8.79 -6.32 19.33
N GLY A 58 8.95 -6.14 18.01
CA GLY A 58 9.06 -7.25 17.05
C GLY A 58 7.85 -8.18 17.01
N GLY A 59 6.68 -7.69 17.41
CA GLY A 59 5.42 -8.45 17.38
C GLY A 59 4.92 -8.70 15.96
N THR A 60 4.07 -9.71 15.84
CA THR A 60 3.30 -10.00 14.63
C THR A 60 1.80 -9.78 14.90
N ALA A 61 0.96 -10.05 13.91
CA ALA A 61 -0.49 -10.10 14.09
C ALA A 61 -1.01 -11.52 13.83
N ARG A 62 -2.16 -11.82 14.43
CA ARG A 62 -3.05 -12.91 14.01
C ARG A 62 -4.42 -12.35 13.67
N PHE A 63 -5.21 -13.11 12.93
CA PHE A 63 -6.60 -12.76 12.63
C PHE A 63 -7.54 -13.78 13.28
N GLU A 64 -8.56 -13.29 13.98
CA GLU A 64 -9.57 -14.13 14.63
C GLU A 64 -10.92 -13.95 13.92
N GLU A 65 -11.56 -15.06 13.54
CA GLU A 65 -12.91 -15.04 12.97
C GLU A 65 -13.93 -14.65 14.03
N ILE A 66 -14.79 -13.70 13.72
CA ILE A 66 -15.82 -13.16 14.62
C ILE A 66 -17.19 -13.15 13.94
N PRO A 67 -18.31 -13.12 14.69
CA PRO A 67 -19.65 -13.13 14.10
C PRO A 67 -19.90 -11.98 13.11
N ALA A 68 -20.37 -12.33 11.91
CA ALA A 68 -20.98 -11.37 10.99
C ALA A 68 -22.39 -11.03 11.47
N GLU A 69 -22.78 -9.76 11.39
CA GLU A 69 -24.06 -9.28 11.91
C GLU A 69 -25.19 -9.59 10.91
N GLY A 70 -26.09 -10.50 11.29
CA GLY A 70 -27.28 -10.84 10.49
C GLY A 70 -27.00 -11.60 9.18
N GLN A 71 -25.83 -12.22 9.04
CA GLN A 71 -25.37 -12.89 7.82
C GLN A 71 -24.79 -14.28 8.14
N SER A 72 -24.94 -15.26 7.24
CA SER A 72 -24.41 -16.61 7.46
C SER A 72 -22.93 -16.72 7.10
N ARG A 73 -22.25 -17.71 7.69
CA ARG A 73 -20.85 -18.06 7.37
C ARG A 73 -20.63 -18.46 5.90
N ASN A 74 -21.70 -18.78 5.17
CA ASN A 74 -21.64 -19.09 3.74
C ASN A 74 -21.70 -17.85 2.85
N GLU A 75 -22.10 -16.70 3.41
CA GLU A 75 -22.20 -15.40 2.73
C GLU A 75 -21.04 -14.49 3.13
N ILE A 76 -20.72 -14.43 4.44
CA ILE A 76 -19.71 -13.52 4.99
C ILE A 76 -18.84 -14.20 6.04
N LEU A 77 -17.53 -13.94 5.98
CA LEU A 77 -16.56 -14.21 7.03
C LEU A 77 -16.02 -12.87 7.54
N ARG A 78 -16.11 -12.59 8.85
CA ARG A 78 -15.60 -11.36 9.46
C ARG A 78 -14.38 -11.68 10.33
N TYR A 79 -13.36 -10.85 10.25
CA TYR A 79 -12.10 -11.03 10.97
C TYR A 79 -11.68 -9.74 11.68
N LYS A 80 -11.13 -9.88 12.89
CA LYS A 80 -10.40 -8.81 13.60
C LYS A 80 -8.91 -9.14 13.64
N ALA A 81 -8.06 -8.12 13.50
CA ALA A 81 -6.63 -8.25 13.75
C ALA A 81 -6.32 -8.13 15.25
N LEU A 82 -5.39 -8.97 15.72
CA LEU A 82 -4.95 -9.04 17.10
C LEU A 82 -3.42 -9.01 17.16
N LEU A 83 -2.87 -8.24 18.09
CA LEU A 83 -1.43 -8.20 18.33
C LEU A 83 -0.95 -9.51 18.97
N VAL A 84 0.16 -10.05 18.47
CA VAL A 84 0.87 -11.20 19.04
C VAL A 84 2.27 -10.73 19.44
N GLU A 85 2.51 -10.64 20.74
CA GLU A 85 3.83 -10.28 21.27
C GLU A 85 4.80 -11.45 21.12
N LYS A 86 6.07 -11.14 20.84
CA LYS A 86 7.08 -12.10 20.37
C LYS A 86 7.37 -13.24 21.35
N ASP A 87 7.25 -12.97 22.64
CA ASP A 87 7.48 -13.91 23.74
C ASP A 87 6.17 -14.29 24.48
N SER A 88 5.02 -14.07 23.85
CA SER A 88 3.71 -14.33 24.45
C SER A 88 3.45 -15.83 24.67
N SER A 89 2.99 -16.18 25.87
CA SER A 89 2.37 -17.48 26.15
C SER A 89 1.07 -17.61 25.35
N PRO A 90 0.63 -18.81 24.91
CA PRO A 90 -0.66 -19.00 24.27
C PRO A 90 -1.88 -18.60 25.13
N HIS A 91 -1.67 -18.22 26.40
CA HIS A 91 -2.69 -17.69 27.32
C HIS A 91 -2.61 -16.17 27.54
N THR A 92 -1.65 -15.45 26.94
CA THR A 92 -1.57 -13.99 27.05
C THR A 92 -2.74 -13.33 26.30
N PRO A 93 -3.48 -12.38 26.91
CA PRO A 93 -4.55 -11.66 26.22
C PRO A 93 -4.01 -10.82 25.05
N SER A 94 -4.30 -11.24 23.82
CA SER A 94 -3.95 -10.49 22.61
C SER A 94 -4.85 -9.27 22.45
N SER A 95 -4.28 -8.06 22.44
CA SER A 95 -5.03 -6.82 22.24
C SER A 95 -5.54 -6.67 20.80
N PRO A 96 -6.70 -6.00 20.58
CA PRO A 96 -7.12 -5.56 19.25
C PRO A 96 -6.08 -4.63 18.63
N LEU A 97 -5.71 -4.92 17.39
CA LEU A 97 -4.67 -4.21 16.66
C LEU A 97 -5.33 -3.06 15.87
N THR A 98 -4.86 -1.81 16.01
CA THR A 98 -5.55 -0.67 15.39
C THR A 98 -5.31 -0.59 13.88
N THR A 99 -6.11 0.19 13.16
CA THR A 99 -5.87 0.42 11.72
C THR A 99 -4.50 1.08 11.48
N ALA A 100 -4.04 1.95 12.37
CA ALA A 100 -2.70 2.54 12.31
C ALA A 100 -1.59 1.49 12.50
N ASP A 101 -1.77 0.55 13.43
CA ASP A 101 -0.81 -0.54 13.67
C ASP A 101 -0.77 -1.52 12.50
N TRP A 102 -1.92 -1.82 11.89
CA TRP A 102 -2.00 -2.67 10.70
C TRP A 102 -1.24 -2.03 9.53
N ILE A 103 -1.50 -0.74 9.25
CA ILE A 103 -0.77 0.03 8.22
C ILE A 103 0.74 -0.03 8.48
N ARG A 104 1.17 0.25 9.72
CA ARG A 104 2.59 0.22 10.11
C ARG A 104 3.21 -1.15 9.88
N LEU A 105 2.60 -2.22 10.37
CA LEU A 105 3.15 -3.56 10.30
C LEU A 105 3.15 -4.12 8.87
N MET A 106 2.16 -3.80 8.04
CA MET A 106 2.13 -4.22 6.63
C MET A 106 3.27 -3.58 5.82
N ILE A 107 3.73 -2.39 6.21
CA ILE A 107 4.93 -1.75 5.63
C ILE A 107 6.22 -2.33 6.24
N THR A 108 6.34 -2.38 7.57
CA THR A 108 7.62 -2.67 8.25
C THR A 108 7.89 -4.14 8.59
N ASN A 109 6.89 -5.04 8.49
CA ASN A 109 6.97 -6.45 8.88
C ASN A 109 6.15 -7.35 7.92
N LYS A 110 6.49 -7.29 6.63
CA LYS A 110 5.84 -8.05 5.54
C LYS A 110 5.81 -9.56 5.82
N ASP A 111 6.92 -10.09 6.35
CA ASP A 111 7.08 -11.52 6.64
C ASP A 111 6.21 -12.02 7.81
N GLY A 112 5.72 -11.12 8.66
CA GLY A 112 4.70 -11.40 9.66
C GLY A 112 3.30 -11.23 9.12
N ILE A 113 2.76 -10.02 9.23
CA ILE A 113 1.32 -9.75 9.06
C ILE A 113 0.82 -9.95 7.62
N ALA A 114 1.61 -9.57 6.61
CA ALA A 114 1.18 -9.67 5.22
C ALA A 114 1.24 -11.12 4.70
N GLN A 115 2.21 -11.93 5.16
CA GLN A 115 2.19 -13.38 4.95
C GLN A 115 0.98 -14.04 5.62
N GLU A 116 0.69 -13.70 6.88
CA GLU A 116 -0.43 -14.31 7.61
C GLU A 116 -1.80 -13.94 7.03
N MET A 117 -1.98 -12.68 6.64
CA MET A 117 -3.16 -12.22 5.91
C MET A 117 -3.29 -12.95 4.56
N THR A 118 -2.18 -13.16 3.85
CA THR A 118 -2.17 -13.89 2.58
C THR A 118 -2.58 -15.35 2.75
N ARG A 119 -2.14 -16.04 3.81
CA ARG A 119 -2.57 -17.42 4.12
C ARG A 119 -4.08 -17.49 4.37
N LEU A 120 -4.61 -16.62 5.25
CA LEU A 120 -6.04 -16.55 5.56
C LEU A 120 -6.88 -16.32 4.30
N LEU A 121 -6.46 -15.42 3.40
CA LEU A 121 -7.15 -15.14 2.14
C LEU A 121 -7.02 -16.28 1.12
N TYR A 122 -5.93 -17.05 1.16
CA TYR A 122 -5.74 -18.24 0.32
C TYR A 122 -6.69 -19.36 0.75
N ASP A 123 -6.71 -19.67 2.05
CA ASP A 123 -7.49 -20.75 2.69
C ASP A 123 -8.99 -20.43 2.84
N ALA A 124 -9.41 -19.19 2.57
CA ALA A 124 -10.81 -18.79 2.62
C ALA A 124 -11.69 -19.70 1.72
N PRO A 125 -12.83 -20.24 2.21
CA PRO A 125 -13.61 -21.26 1.52
C PRO A 125 -14.36 -20.76 0.27
N PHE A 126 -14.43 -19.45 0.05
CA PHE A 126 -15.11 -18.86 -1.10
C PHE A 126 -14.22 -18.91 -2.35
N ALA A 127 -14.76 -19.42 -3.46
CA ALA A 127 -14.04 -19.48 -4.74
C ALA A 127 -13.66 -18.06 -5.22
N SER A 128 -14.58 -17.11 -5.06
CA SER A 128 -14.42 -15.69 -5.35
C SER A 128 -15.04 -14.88 -4.21
N PHE A 129 -14.38 -13.80 -3.81
CA PHE A 129 -14.81 -12.97 -2.69
C PHE A 129 -14.35 -11.52 -2.85
N ARG A 130 -15.06 -10.61 -2.18
CA ARG A 130 -14.69 -9.20 -2.00
C ARG A 130 -14.13 -8.99 -0.61
N PHE A 131 -13.13 -8.14 -0.51
CA PHE A 131 -12.58 -7.66 0.76
C PHE A 131 -13.15 -6.27 1.05
N GLU A 132 -13.63 -6.03 2.27
CA GLU A 132 -14.18 -4.74 2.73
C GLU A 132 -13.77 -4.48 4.19
N THR A 133 -13.27 -3.28 4.52
CA THR A 133 -13.07 -2.83 5.92
C THR A 133 -14.14 -1.83 6.34
N PRO A 134 -14.37 -1.61 7.65
CA PRO A 134 -15.09 -0.42 8.11
C PRO A 134 -14.48 0.87 7.53
N GLY A 135 -15.29 1.93 7.42
CA GLY A 135 -14.77 3.27 7.15
C GLY A 135 -13.89 3.76 8.30
N VAL A 136 -12.78 4.44 7.99
CA VAL A 136 -11.78 4.93 8.95
C VAL A 136 -11.39 6.37 8.65
N SER A 137 -11.26 7.23 9.66
CA SER A 137 -10.83 8.63 9.53
C SER A 137 -9.55 8.90 10.31
N VAL A 138 -8.96 10.09 10.12
CA VAL A 138 -7.75 10.52 10.86
C VAL A 138 -7.97 10.55 12.38
N GLU A 139 -9.22 10.74 12.83
CA GLU A 139 -9.64 10.72 14.24
C GLU A 139 -9.95 9.31 14.79
N THR A 140 -10.08 8.29 13.94
CA THR A 140 -10.37 6.90 14.36
C THR A 140 -9.22 5.93 14.11
N VAL A 141 -8.33 6.18 13.16
CA VAL A 141 -7.27 5.25 12.73
C VAL A 141 -6.39 4.70 13.88
N HIS A 142 -6.17 5.48 14.94
CA HIS A 142 -5.38 5.12 16.14
C HIS A 142 -6.20 4.49 17.29
N SER A 143 -7.50 4.26 17.13
CA SER A 143 -8.39 3.71 18.19
C SER A 143 -9.39 2.68 17.69
N GLN A 144 -9.67 2.66 16.40
CA GLN A 144 -10.51 1.70 15.71
C GLN A 144 -9.70 0.42 15.43
N PRO A 145 -10.14 -0.75 15.94
CA PRO A 145 -9.55 -2.03 15.57
C PRO A 145 -9.58 -2.23 14.05
N PHE A 146 -8.53 -2.84 13.52
CA PHE A 146 -8.54 -3.28 12.13
C PHE A 146 -9.42 -4.54 12.02
N GLU A 147 -10.56 -4.39 11.35
CA GLU A 147 -11.45 -5.48 10.98
C GLU A 147 -11.67 -5.48 9.47
N PHE A 148 -11.99 -6.64 8.92
CA PHE A 148 -12.47 -6.78 7.55
C PHE A 148 -13.50 -7.89 7.43
N VAL A 149 -14.24 -7.88 6.32
CA VAL A 149 -15.04 -9.00 5.86
C VAL A 149 -14.54 -9.54 4.53
N LEU A 150 -14.72 -10.84 4.35
CA LEU A 150 -14.75 -11.50 3.05
C LEU A 150 -16.22 -11.75 2.71
N VAL A 151 -16.73 -11.11 1.67
CA VAL A 151 -18.08 -11.35 1.14
C VAL A 151 -17.97 -12.33 -0.01
N ASN A 152 -18.67 -13.47 0.10
CA ASN A 152 -18.74 -14.49 -0.96
C ASN A 152 -19.43 -13.91 -2.20
N ASP A 153 -18.75 -13.94 -3.35
CA ASP A 153 -19.33 -13.45 -4.60
C ASP A 153 -19.09 -14.40 -5.78
N PRO A 154 -19.95 -15.41 -5.96
CA PRO A 154 -19.93 -16.32 -7.11
C PRO A 154 -20.34 -15.67 -8.44
N HIS A 155 -20.70 -14.38 -8.48
CA HIS A 155 -20.88 -13.63 -9.72
C HIS A 155 -19.55 -13.00 -10.16
N LEU A 156 -18.78 -12.40 -9.24
CA LEU A 156 -17.44 -11.87 -9.50
C LEU A 156 -16.51 -12.92 -10.12
N GLY A 157 -16.52 -14.17 -9.61
CA GLY A 157 -15.72 -15.26 -10.18
C GLY A 157 -16.20 -15.79 -11.54
N LYS A 158 -17.37 -15.35 -12.04
CA LYS A 158 -17.86 -15.61 -13.40
C LYS A 158 -17.61 -14.42 -14.32
N PHE A 159 -17.82 -13.21 -13.82
CA PHE A 159 -17.58 -11.95 -14.52
C PHE A 159 -16.09 -11.77 -14.82
N ALA A 160 -15.24 -11.83 -13.81
CA ALA A 160 -13.78 -11.73 -13.93
C ALA A 160 -13.12 -13.11 -14.06
N ALA A 161 -13.79 -14.05 -14.73
CA ALA A 161 -13.23 -15.36 -15.08
C ALA A 161 -12.15 -15.29 -16.17
N GLN A 162 -12.14 -14.20 -16.94
CA GLN A 162 -11.04 -13.77 -17.80
C GLN A 162 -10.65 -12.36 -17.36
N GLU A 163 -9.35 -12.08 -17.21
CA GLU A 163 -8.86 -10.75 -16.87
C GLU A 163 -8.91 -9.81 -18.07
N ASP A 164 -9.18 -8.53 -17.80
CA ASP A 164 -9.17 -7.43 -18.79
C ASP A 164 -7.90 -6.59 -18.59
N PRO A 165 -6.81 -6.88 -19.34
CA PRO A 165 -5.55 -6.14 -19.22
C PRO A 165 -5.64 -4.72 -19.81
N ASP A 166 -6.56 -4.48 -20.75
CA ASP A 166 -6.62 -3.24 -21.52
C ASP A 166 -7.21 -2.09 -20.68
N THR A 167 -8.23 -2.36 -19.87
CA THR A 167 -8.92 -1.34 -19.05
C THR A 167 -7.99 -0.54 -18.11
N PHE A 168 -6.86 -1.10 -17.66
CA PHE A 168 -5.86 -0.39 -16.85
C PHE A 168 -4.47 -0.29 -17.51
N ALA A 169 -4.31 -0.64 -18.80
CA ALA A 169 -3.01 -0.72 -19.48
C ALA A 169 -2.15 0.56 -19.37
N ASP A 170 -2.76 1.75 -19.44
CA ASP A 170 -2.05 3.03 -19.27
C ASP A 170 -1.65 3.32 -17.82
N HIS A 171 -2.44 2.87 -16.85
CA HIS A 171 -2.18 3.07 -15.43
C HIS A 171 -1.12 2.11 -14.87
N LEU A 172 -0.97 0.92 -15.47
CA LEU A 172 -0.04 -0.14 -15.03
C LEU A 172 1.42 0.07 -15.49
N GLN A 173 1.76 1.27 -15.99
CA GLN A 173 3.10 1.61 -16.53
C GLN A 173 4.05 2.26 -15.51
N CYS A 174 3.71 2.28 -14.22
CA CYS A 174 4.46 3.03 -13.18
C CYS A 174 5.92 2.59 -12.94
N ALA A 175 6.38 1.48 -13.55
CA ALA A 175 7.80 1.13 -13.61
C ALA A 175 8.67 2.19 -14.32
N ASN A 176 8.09 2.98 -15.21
CA ASN A 176 8.81 3.98 -16.00
C ASN A 176 9.08 5.29 -15.26
N SER A 177 8.66 5.40 -13.98
CA SER A 177 8.55 6.68 -13.25
C SER A 177 9.69 7.00 -12.27
N GLY A 178 10.62 6.06 -12.00
CA GLY A 178 11.72 6.25 -11.05
C GLY A 178 12.94 5.40 -11.38
N GLY A 179 14.14 5.99 -11.34
CA GLY A 179 15.38 5.35 -11.80
C GLY A 179 16.11 4.48 -10.76
N GLN A 180 17.18 3.83 -11.22
CA GLN A 180 18.08 2.92 -10.48
C GLN A 180 17.59 1.48 -10.21
N GLY A 181 16.47 1.06 -10.83
CA GLY A 181 16.35 -0.34 -11.22
C GLY A 181 17.46 -0.73 -12.20
N GLY A 182 18.12 -1.87 -11.99
CA GLY A 182 19.03 -2.43 -12.99
C GLY A 182 18.22 -3.00 -14.17
N LYS A 183 18.88 -3.31 -15.30
CA LYS A 183 18.21 -3.94 -16.46
C LYS A 183 17.51 -5.28 -16.17
N ASN A 184 17.75 -5.86 -15.00
CA ASN A 184 17.22 -7.14 -14.53
C ASN A 184 16.35 -6.99 -13.27
N SER A 185 16.08 -5.77 -12.81
CA SER A 185 15.12 -5.52 -11.73
C SER A 185 13.71 -5.54 -12.31
N PRO A 186 12.76 -6.34 -11.79
CA PRO A 186 11.35 -6.10 -12.09
C PRO A 186 10.96 -4.69 -11.61
N GLY A 187 10.00 -4.08 -12.31
CA GLY A 187 9.36 -2.86 -11.81
C GLY A 187 8.46 -3.16 -10.60
N PRO A 188 7.90 -2.14 -9.93
CA PRO A 188 7.03 -2.32 -8.77
C PRO A 188 5.87 -3.27 -9.08
N ALA A 189 5.43 -4.05 -8.08
CA ALA A 189 4.37 -5.06 -8.22
C ALA A 189 3.03 -4.56 -8.74
N ALA A 190 2.72 -3.31 -8.38
CA ALA A 190 1.40 -2.70 -8.48
C ALA A 190 1.55 -1.20 -8.77
N CYS A 191 0.49 -0.57 -9.26
CA CYS A 191 0.43 0.87 -9.44
C CYS A 191 -0.76 1.47 -8.66
N ALA A 192 -0.54 2.65 -8.07
CA ALA A 192 -1.59 3.45 -7.42
C ALA A 192 -1.95 4.66 -8.30
N PHE A 193 -3.23 4.90 -8.54
CA PHE A 193 -3.74 5.94 -9.45
C PHE A 193 -5.13 6.44 -9.03
N GLY A 194 -5.52 7.63 -9.49
CA GLY A 194 -6.88 8.16 -9.25
C GLY A 194 -7.91 7.52 -10.19
N ASN A 195 -9.15 7.33 -9.73
CA ASN A 195 -10.24 6.91 -10.60
C ASN A 195 -10.71 8.05 -11.54
N LEU A 196 -11.41 7.71 -12.62
CA LEU A 196 -11.95 8.69 -13.58
C LEU A 196 -12.90 9.73 -12.95
N GLY A 197 -13.53 9.42 -11.82
CA GLY A 197 -14.42 10.33 -11.08
C GLY A 197 -13.71 11.29 -10.12
N GLY A 198 -12.42 11.07 -9.83
CA GLY A 198 -11.66 11.81 -8.82
C GLY A 198 -12.12 11.59 -7.36
N ASP A 199 -13.03 10.65 -7.10
CA ASP A 199 -13.62 10.38 -5.78
C ASP A 199 -13.03 9.15 -5.05
N ALA A 200 -12.04 8.48 -5.67
CA ALA A 200 -11.30 7.35 -5.11
C ALA A 200 -9.84 7.24 -5.62
N ILE A 201 -8.96 6.64 -4.80
CA ILE A 201 -7.66 6.12 -5.23
C ILE A 201 -7.79 4.61 -5.46
N LEU A 202 -7.24 4.11 -6.57
CA LEU A 202 -7.19 2.71 -6.94
C LEU A 202 -5.75 2.19 -6.81
N ILE A 203 -5.57 0.96 -6.33
CA ILE A 203 -4.29 0.25 -6.38
C ILE A 203 -4.52 -1.10 -7.05
N ALA A 204 -3.84 -1.35 -8.16
CA ALA A 204 -3.98 -2.58 -8.94
C ALA A 204 -2.61 -3.25 -9.12
N PRO A 205 -2.48 -4.59 -8.96
CA PRO A 205 -1.30 -5.31 -9.38
C PRO A 205 -1.13 -5.15 -10.90
N ARG A 206 0.12 -5.15 -11.34
CA ARG A 206 0.49 -5.20 -12.76
C ARG A 206 0.64 -6.67 -13.17
N ASN A 207 0.67 -6.94 -14.47
CA ASN A 207 1.24 -8.19 -14.94
C ASN A 207 2.74 -8.23 -14.56
N TRP A 208 3.07 -8.97 -13.50
CA TRP A 208 4.45 -9.20 -13.06
C TRP A 208 4.86 -10.58 -13.59
N GLU A 209 5.59 -10.56 -14.70
CA GLU A 209 6.07 -11.77 -15.38
C GLU A 209 7.13 -12.50 -14.54
N GLU A 210 6.70 -13.40 -13.65
CA GLU A 210 7.55 -14.39 -12.98
C GLU A 210 7.27 -15.81 -13.52
N PRO A 211 8.30 -16.67 -13.73
CA PRO A 211 8.13 -17.99 -14.38
C PRO A 211 7.24 -19.01 -13.66
N SER A 212 6.79 -18.71 -12.43
CA SER A 212 5.99 -19.57 -11.56
C SER A 212 4.55 -19.10 -11.38
N SER A 213 4.20 -17.91 -11.85
CA SER A 213 2.82 -17.39 -11.80
C SER A 213 1.91 -18.21 -12.72
N LYS A 214 0.63 -18.33 -12.35
CA LYS A 214 -0.39 -18.90 -13.24
C LYS A 214 -0.67 -17.92 -14.39
N ALA A 215 -1.37 -18.36 -15.44
CA ALA A 215 -2.05 -17.41 -16.34
C ALA A 215 -3.37 -16.95 -15.71
N ASN A 216 -3.84 -15.74 -16.06
CA ASN A 216 -5.20 -15.27 -15.78
C ASN A 216 -5.57 -15.28 -14.28
N TYR A 217 -4.85 -14.52 -13.45
CA TYR A 217 -5.05 -14.43 -12.00
C TYR A 217 -5.36 -13.01 -11.48
N HIS A 218 -5.24 -11.98 -12.31
CA HIS A 218 -5.48 -10.60 -11.92
C HIS A 218 -6.97 -10.27 -11.79
N GLY A 219 -7.89 -11.08 -12.33
CA GLY A 219 -9.33 -10.76 -12.37
C GLY A 219 -9.98 -10.37 -11.03
N HIS A 220 -9.61 -11.02 -9.91
CA HIS A 220 -10.07 -10.64 -8.57
C HIS A 220 -9.14 -11.16 -7.45
N LEU A 221 -9.30 -10.62 -6.22
CA LEU A 221 -8.41 -10.89 -5.07
C LEU A 221 -8.20 -12.38 -4.80
N ALA A 222 -9.28 -13.17 -4.80
CA ALA A 222 -9.20 -14.61 -4.53
C ALA A 222 -8.45 -15.43 -5.61
N ASN A 223 -8.34 -14.94 -6.84
CA ASN A 223 -7.50 -15.56 -7.88
C ASN A 223 -6.05 -15.08 -7.73
N PHE A 224 -5.87 -13.78 -7.47
CA PHE A 224 -4.56 -13.17 -7.29
C PHE A 224 -3.78 -13.82 -6.14
N ILE A 225 -4.38 -13.90 -4.95
CA ILE A 225 -3.78 -14.56 -3.77
C ILE A 225 -3.44 -16.05 -4.02
N ARG A 226 -4.17 -16.72 -4.92
CA ARG A 226 -3.99 -18.15 -5.23
C ARG A 226 -3.22 -18.41 -6.54
N GLY A 227 -2.66 -17.39 -7.19
CA GLY A 227 -2.08 -17.51 -8.54
C GLY A 227 -0.87 -16.62 -8.84
N ALA A 228 -0.73 -15.50 -8.14
CA ALA A 228 0.46 -14.65 -8.15
C ALA A 228 1.61 -15.29 -7.34
N SER A 229 2.84 -14.79 -7.53
CA SER A 229 3.95 -15.13 -6.63
C SER A 229 3.78 -14.43 -5.27
N ILE A 230 4.39 -15.00 -4.22
CA ILE A 230 4.33 -14.40 -2.87
C ILE A 230 4.98 -13.01 -2.83
N LEU A 231 6.01 -12.75 -3.65
CA LEU A 231 6.64 -11.44 -3.76
C LEU A 231 5.66 -10.41 -4.36
N GLN A 232 4.97 -10.76 -5.45
CA GLN A 232 3.92 -9.92 -6.03
C GLN A 232 2.80 -9.60 -5.03
N ILE A 233 2.38 -10.57 -4.23
CA ILE A 233 1.36 -10.36 -3.19
C ILE A 233 1.86 -9.42 -2.09
N LEU A 234 3.06 -9.65 -1.54
CA LEU A 234 3.60 -8.87 -0.42
C LEU A 234 3.93 -7.42 -0.79
N GLU A 235 4.48 -7.15 -1.98
CA GLU A 235 4.70 -5.77 -2.46
C GLU A 235 3.39 -5.06 -2.83
N THR A 236 2.38 -5.77 -3.35
CA THR A 236 1.04 -5.19 -3.57
C THR A 236 0.41 -4.78 -2.23
N TRP A 237 0.57 -5.60 -1.18
CA TRP A 237 0.14 -5.27 0.18
C TRP A 237 0.88 -4.07 0.77
N GLU A 238 2.19 -3.95 0.56
CA GLU A 238 2.97 -2.78 0.97
C GLU A 238 2.47 -1.51 0.26
N LEU A 239 2.19 -1.55 -1.04
CA LEU A 239 1.71 -0.37 -1.76
C LEU A 239 0.32 0.06 -1.28
N VAL A 240 -0.57 -0.90 -1.00
CA VAL A 240 -1.89 -0.66 -0.39
C VAL A 240 -1.73 0.00 0.99
N ALA A 241 -0.89 -0.55 1.87
CA ALA A 241 -0.64 0.00 3.20
C ALA A 241 0.03 1.38 3.14
N SER A 242 0.99 1.60 2.24
CA SER A 242 1.64 2.90 2.02
C SER A 242 0.66 3.95 1.48
N THR A 243 -0.27 3.56 0.59
CA THR A 243 -1.30 4.49 0.09
C THR A 243 -2.28 4.87 1.20
N LEU A 244 -2.65 3.92 2.07
CA LEU A 244 -3.46 4.18 3.27
C LEU A 244 -2.73 5.06 4.30
N HIS A 245 -1.43 4.83 4.52
CA HIS A 245 -0.57 5.68 5.33
C HIS A 245 -0.63 7.14 4.85
N ASP A 246 -0.47 7.37 3.54
CA ASP A 246 -0.44 8.72 2.97
C ASP A 246 -1.79 9.44 2.98
N GLN A 247 -2.91 8.72 3.12
CA GLN A 247 -4.23 9.34 3.32
C GLN A 247 -4.55 9.62 4.81
N LEU A 248 -4.11 8.76 5.72
CA LEU A 248 -4.58 8.77 7.13
C LEU A 248 -3.53 9.26 8.14
N LEU A 249 -2.26 8.90 7.93
CA LEU A 249 -1.17 9.04 8.90
C LEU A 249 -0.13 10.09 8.51
N GLY A 250 0.21 10.19 7.21
CA GLY A 250 1.25 11.09 6.70
C GLY A 250 0.88 12.58 6.73
N ASP A 251 1.90 13.45 6.75
CA ASP A 251 1.76 14.91 6.87
C ASP A 251 1.33 15.64 5.58
N SER A 252 0.71 14.92 4.64
CA SER A 252 0.26 15.46 3.36
C SER A 252 -0.85 16.51 3.55
N PRO A 253 -0.86 17.63 2.80
CA PRO A 253 -1.99 18.57 2.83
C PRO A 253 -3.31 17.94 2.31
N LYS A 254 -3.27 16.74 1.70
CA LYS A 254 -4.49 15.97 1.38
C LYS A 254 -5.17 15.34 2.60
N ARG A 255 -4.46 15.19 3.74
CA ARG A 255 -4.91 14.61 5.01
C ARG A 255 -5.97 15.47 5.76
N GLN A 256 -6.54 16.48 5.10
CA GLN A 256 -7.28 17.59 5.71
C GLN A 256 -8.81 17.38 5.83
N SER A 257 -9.30 16.15 5.69
CA SER A 257 -10.71 15.85 5.95
C SER A 257 -10.90 14.85 7.08
N SER A 258 -11.67 15.23 8.08
CA SER A 258 -12.32 14.36 9.08
C SER A 258 -13.36 13.39 8.49
N LYS A 259 -13.35 13.21 7.16
CA LYS A 259 -14.22 12.29 6.45
C LYS A 259 -13.60 10.89 6.55
N PRO A 260 -14.41 9.85 6.81
CA PRO A 260 -13.98 8.48 6.61
C PRO A 260 -13.51 8.20 5.18
N LEU A 261 -12.49 7.35 5.09
CA LEU A 261 -12.04 6.64 3.91
C LEU A 261 -12.53 5.19 4.00
N TRP A 262 -13.00 4.63 2.90
CA TRP A 262 -13.45 3.24 2.82
C TRP A 262 -12.50 2.42 1.96
N PHE A 263 -12.04 1.29 2.50
CA PHE A 263 -11.05 0.41 1.88
C PHE A 263 -11.67 -0.94 1.50
N SER A 264 -11.70 -1.25 0.20
CA SER A 264 -12.30 -2.48 -0.34
C SER A 264 -11.64 -2.98 -1.62
N THR A 265 -12.11 -4.11 -2.16
CA THR A 265 -11.85 -4.58 -3.55
C THR A 265 -13.14 -4.68 -4.37
N ALA A 266 -14.17 -3.88 -4.05
CA ALA A 266 -15.50 -4.04 -4.63
C ALA A 266 -15.68 -3.18 -5.90
N GLY A 267 -15.88 -3.81 -7.05
CA GLY A 267 -16.17 -3.12 -8.32
C GLY A 267 -16.68 -4.07 -9.39
N ASP A 268 -17.81 -3.71 -10.03
CA ASP A 268 -18.60 -4.63 -10.87
C ASP A 268 -18.40 -4.42 -12.38
N GLY A 269 -17.53 -3.48 -12.77
CA GLY A 269 -17.38 -3.03 -14.17
C GLY A 269 -16.00 -3.23 -14.78
N VAL A 270 -15.06 -3.86 -14.06
CA VAL A 270 -13.67 -4.07 -14.51
C VAL A 270 -13.20 -5.45 -14.08
N ALA A 271 -12.79 -6.30 -15.03
CA ALA A 271 -12.26 -7.63 -14.76
C ALA A 271 -10.75 -7.60 -14.43
N TRP A 272 -10.35 -6.71 -13.52
CA TRP A 272 -8.98 -6.59 -13.02
C TRP A 272 -9.03 -6.11 -11.57
N LEU A 273 -8.26 -6.78 -10.71
CA LEU A 273 -8.19 -6.50 -9.28
C LEU A 273 -7.75 -5.05 -9.06
N HIS A 274 -8.60 -4.30 -8.39
CA HIS A 274 -8.26 -2.98 -7.89
C HIS A 274 -8.75 -2.87 -6.46
N PHE A 275 -7.80 -2.72 -5.53
CA PHE A 275 -8.08 -2.17 -4.22
C PHE A 275 -8.54 -0.72 -4.39
N ARG A 276 -9.49 -0.31 -3.55
CA ARG A 276 -10.16 0.99 -3.63
C ARG A 276 -10.10 1.69 -2.29
N LEU A 277 -9.68 2.94 -2.33
CA LEU A 277 -9.74 3.90 -1.23
C LEU A 277 -10.76 4.96 -1.65
N ASP A 278 -12.05 4.66 -1.44
CA ASP A 278 -13.18 5.52 -1.82
C ASP A 278 -13.53 6.52 -0.71
N SER A 279 -13.99 7.71 -1.10
CA SER A 279 -14.57 8.72 -0.20
C SER A 279 -16.00 8.39 0.30
N ARG A 280 -16.52 7.20 -0.02
CA ARG A 280 -17.86 6.69 0.32
C ARG A 280 -17.95 5.17 0.06
N PRO A 281 -18.80 4.40 0.77
CA PRO A 281 -18.94 2.95 0.58
C PRO A 281 -19.88 2.64 -0.59
N LYS A 282 -19.52 3.08 -1.80
CA LYS A 282 -20.41 3.04 -2.98
C LYS A 282 -20.74 1.61 -3.42
N TYR A 283 -19.77 0.70 -3.35
CA TYR A 283 -19.86 -0.68 -3.86
C TYR A 283 -19.85 -1.74 -2.76
N TYR A 284 -20.03 -1.33 -1.50
CA TYR A 284 -19.99 -2.23 -0.34
C TYR A 284 -21.22 -3.13 -0.29
N HIS A 285 -20.99 -4.41 -0.02
CA HIS A 285 -22.00 -5.45 0.12
C HIS A 285 -22.34 -5.74 1.58
N TYR A 286 -21.42 -5.53 2.52
CA TYR A 286 -21.71 -5.68 3.96
C TYR A 286 -22.29 -4.39 4.55
N ASP A 287 -23.62 -4.35 4.71
CA ASP A 287 -24.37 -3.17 5.17
C ASP A 287 -23.82 -2.51 6.46
N PRO A 288 -23.40 -3.24 7.51
CA PRO A 288 -22.80 -2.63 8.71
C PRO A 288 -21.56 -1.75 8.45
N TYR A 289 -20.79 -1.98 7.39
CA TYR A 289 -19.63 -1.14 7.04
C TYR A 289 -19.99 0.06 6.13
N ARG A 290 -21.23 0.12 5.63
CA ARG A 290 -21.74 1.26 4.83
C ARG A 290 -22.08 2.47 5.69
N ALA A 291 -22.29 2.27 6.99
CA ALA A 291 -22.35 3.34 7.97
C ALA A 291 -20.95 3.70 8.47
N PHE A 292 -20.63 5.00 8.54
CA PHE A 292 -19.61 5.48 9.46
C PHE A 292 -20.30 6.04 10.70
N PRO A 293 -19.96 5.57 11.91
CA PRO A 293 -20.56 6.08 13.15
C PRO A 293 -20.33 7.58 13.28
N LYS A 294 -21.42 8.35 13.32
CA LYS A 294 -21.36 9.74 13.78
C LYS A 294 -21.09 9.72 15.28
N ARG A 295 -19.99 10.38 15.69
CA ARG A 295 -19.77 10.78 17.09
C ARG A 295 -20.75 11.89 17.47
#